data_AF-A0AAW6R7S0-F1
#
_entry.id   AF-A0AAW6R7S0-F1
#
_cell.length_a   1.000
_cell.length_b   1.000
_cell.length_c   1.000
_cell.angle_alpha   90.00
_cell.angle_beta   90.00
_cell.angle_gamma   90.00
#
_symmetry.space_group_name_H-M   'P 1'
#
loop_
_entity.id
_entity.type
_entity.pdbx_description
1 polymer ?
#
loop_
_entity_poly.entity_id
_entity_poly.type
_entity_poly.pdbx_seq_one_letter_code
_entity_poly.pdbx_strand_id
1 'polypeptide(L)'
;MVATLLGVVGQGSANAIPDYTEPNYVTTLNCDSVNPWPAGTVKIRVDVFNNIRFPADGLPGPAIALIGTDRAKPVALEYTYDVTVLWRNLRTGRTGTVFVPGRGFTVKWQVDIHPGRGPVAFTIKQKLGALAFVPMVNPQYSSCSGRATA
;
A
#
# COMPACT_ATOMS: atom_id res chain seq x y z
N MET A 1 13.41 -11.73 -66.28
CA MET A 1 13.80 -12.34 -64.98
C MET A 1 13.26 -11.45 -63.88
N VAL A 2 12.27 -11.93 -63.14
CA VAL A 2 11.62 -11.21 -62.03
C VAL A 2 11.97 -12.00 -60.77
N ALA A 3 12.62 -11.37 -59.79
CA ALA A 3 12.93 -11.96 -58.50
C ALA A 3 12.05 -11.30 -57.43
N THR A 4 11.03 -12.02 -56.98
CA THR A 4 10.14 -11.62 -55.89
C THR A 4 10.71 -12.12 -54.57
N LEU A 5 11.14 -11.18 -53.71
CA LEU A 5 11.53 -11.45 -52.32
C LEU A 5 10.26 -11.59 -51.47
N LEU A 6 9.93 -12.81 -51.08
CA LEU A 6 8.91 -13.10 -50.07
C LEU A 6 9.50 -12.86 -48.68
N GLY A 7 9.18 -11.70 -48.09
CA GLY A 7 9.46 -11.42 -46.69
C GLY A 7 8.51 -12.18 -45.77
N VAL A 8 9.07 -13.02 -44.90
CA VAL A 8 8.34 -13.73 -43.84
C VAL A 8 8.06 -12.73 -42.71
N VAL A 9 6.83 -12.22 -42.62
CA VAL A 9 6.37 -11.51 -41.43
C VAL A 9 6.02 -12.53 -40.35
N GLY A 10 6.94 -12.71 -39.40
CA GLY A 10 6.68 -13.46 -38.18
C GLY A 10 5.53 -12.80 -37.42
N GLN A 11 4.46 -13.54 -37.19
CA GLN A 11 3.38 -13.13 -36.30
C GLN A 11 3.96 -13.00 -34.89
N GLY A 12 4.26 -11.76 -34.49
CA GLY A 12 4.48 -11.44 -33.09
C GLY A 12 3.19 -11.78 -32.34
N SER A 13 3.20 -12.91 -31.63
CA SER A 13 2.16 -13.22 -30.66
C SER A 13 2.20 -12.13 -29.60
N ALA A 14 1.25 -11.20 -29.68
CA ALA A 14 0.94 -10.33 -28.56
C ALA A 14 0.55 -11.24 -27.40
N ASN A 15 1.43 -11.36 -26.39
CA ASN A 15 1.05 -11.97 -25.13
C ASN A 15 -0.09 -11.13 -24.56
N ALA A 16 -1.26 -11.73 -24.41
CA ALA A 16 -2.39 -11.10 -23.74
C ALA A 16 -1.92 -10.58 -22.38
N ILE A 17 -2.34 -9.36 -22.03
CA ILE A 17 -2.20 -8.79 -20.69
C ILE A 17 -2.69 -9.87 -19.71
N PRO A 18 -1.86 -10.32 -18.75
CA PRO A 18 -2.22 -11.44 -17.90
C PRO A 18 -3.54 -11.16 -17.20
N ASP A 19 -4.43 -12.15 -17.24
CA ASP A 19 -5.71 -12.17 -16.55
C ASP A 19 -5.50 -11.76 -15.08
N TYR A 20 -5.97 -10.56 -14.72
CA TYR A 20 -5.78 -10.01 -13.39
C TYR A 20 -6.66 -10.80 -12.43
N THR A 21 -6.13 -11.84 -11.79
CA THR A 21 -6.77 -12.38 -10.59
C THR A 21 -6.88 -11.23 -9.58
N GLU A 22 -8.10 -10.77 -9.32
CA GLU A 22 -8.35 -9.70 -8.35
C GLU A 22 -7.64 -10.01 -7.03
N PRO A 23 -6.99 -9.02 -6.38
CA PRO A 23 -6.34 -9.22 -5.10
C PRO A 23 -7.34 -9.78 -4.08
N ASN A 24 -6.96 -10.80 -3.32
CA ASN A 24 -7.85 -11.38 -2.31
C ASN A 24 -7.98 -10.42 -1.12
N TYR A 25 -9.17 -9.83 -0.97
CA TYR A 25 -9.51 -8.97 0.16
C TYR A 25 -9.72 -9.79 1.43
N VAL A 26 -8.92 -9.50 2.45
CA VAL A 26 -8.96 -10.19 3.75
C VAL A 26 -9.87 -9.47 4.74
N THR A 27 -9.61 -8.19 4.96
CA THR A 27 -10.31 -7.40 5.99
C THR A 27 -9.99 -5.90 5.85
N THR A 28 -10.74 -5.07 6.59
CA THR A 28 -10.42 -3.65 6.81
C THR A 28 -10.11 -3.44 8.29
N LEU A 29 -9.00 -2.78 8.58
CA LEU A 29 -8.66 -2.31 9.92
C LEU A 29 -9.10 -0.85 10.10
N ASN A 30 -9.53 -0.48 11.31
CA ASN A 30 -9.74 0.92 11.68
C ASN A 30 -8.47 1.43 12.37
N CYS A 31 -7.81 2.40 11.74
CA CYS A 31 -6.56 3.00 12.20
C CYS A 31 -6.78 4.51 12.42
N ASP A 32 -7.81 4.82 13.20
CA ASP A 32 -8.19 6.20 13.49
C ASP A 32 -7.03 7.00 14.10
N SER A 33 -6.94 8.27 13.75
CA SER A 33 -5.92 9.18 14.26
C SER A 33 -6.53 10.50 14.70
N VAL A 34 -5.92 11.12 15.72
CA VAL A 34 -6.27 12.48 16.12
C VAL A 34 -5.97 13.42 14.96
N ASN A 35 -6.87 14.38 14.73
CA ASN A 35 -6.68 15.33 13.64
C ASN A 35 -5.66 16.40 14.07
N PRO A 36 -4.57 16.62 13.30
CA PRO A 36 -3.66 17.72 13.58
C PRO A 36 -4.28 19.10 13.32
N TRP A 37 -5.36 19.16 12.55
CA TRP A 37 -6.20 20.35 12.38
C TRP A 37 -7.27 20.42 13.47
N PRO A 38 -7.83 21.61 13.76
CA PRO A 38 -8.96 21.78 14.69
C PRO A 38 -10.26 21.25 14.05
N ALA A 39 -10.31 19.94 13.83
CA ALA A 39 -11.39 19.21 13.17
C ALA A 39 -11.59 17.83 13.85
N GLY A 40 -12.61 17.10 13.42
CA GLY A 40 -12.90 15.76 13.95
C GLY A 40 -11.82 14.73 13.59
N THR A 41 -11.80 13.61 14.33
CA THR A 41 -10.87 12.47 14.15
C THR A 41 -10.72 12.06 12.68
N VAL A 42 -9.49 11.82 12.25
CA VAL A 42 -9.21 11.27 10.92
C VAL A 42 -9.50 9.77 10.95
N LYS A 43 -10.57 9.36 10.27
CA LYS A 43 -11.02 7.96 10.21
C LYS A 43 -10.32 7.24 9.07
N ILE A 44 -9.15 6.66 9.34
CA ILE A 44 -8.34 5.94 8.36
C ILE A 44 -8.74 4.47 8.38
N ARG A 45 -9.18 3.97 7.23
CA ARG A 45 -9.44 2.55 7.00
C ARG A 45 -8.29 1.95 6.22
N VAL A 46 -7.79 0.81 6.69
CA VAL A 46 -6.71 0.09 6.03
C VAL A 46 -7.25 -1.22 5.48
N ASP A 47 -7.42 -1.28 4.17
CA ASP A 47 -7.83 -2.48 3.47
C ASP A 47 -6.62 -3.40 3.29
N VAL A 48 -6.80 -4.66 3.65
CA VAL A 48 -5.76 -5.69 3.67
C VAL A 48 -6.05 -6.68 2.56
N PHE A 49 -5.13 -6.77 1.60
CA PHE A 49 -5.18 -7.73 0.50
C PHE A 49 -4.02 -8.69 0.60
N ASN A 50 -4.23 -9.96 0.27
CA ASN A 50 -3.19 -10.97 0.28
C ASN A 50 -3.08 -11.74 -1.04
N ASN A 51 -2.06 -12.60 -1.12
CA ASN A 51 -1.76 -13.43 -2.28
C ASN A 51 -1.60 -12.60 -3.58
N ILE A 52 -1.07 -11.39 -3.46
CA ILE A 52 -0.91 -10.48 -4.60
C ILE A 52 0.23 -11.00 -5.47
N ARG A 53 -0.08 -11.31 -6.73
CA ARG A 53 0.88 -11.80 -7.72
C ARG A 53 1.73 -10.68 -8.33
N PHE A 54 1.11 -9.53 -8.56
CA PHE A 54 1.73 -8.35 -9.15
C PHE A 54 1.49 -7.13 -8.24
N PRO A 55 2.33 -6.95 -7.20
CA PRO A 55 2.23 -5.84 -6.26
C PRO A 55 2.58 -4.49 -6.93
N ALA A 56 2.15 -3.38 -6.33
CA ALA A 56 2.31 -2.06 -6.95
C ALA A 56 3.77 -1.57 -6.92
N ASP A 57 4.58 -2.10 -6.01
CA ASP A 57 6.02 -1.85 -5.96
C ASP A 57 6.84 -2.57 -7.06
N GLY A 58 6.20 -3.43 -7.87
CA GLY A 58 6.84 -4.16 -8.97
C GLY A 58 7.71 -5.35 -8.53
N LEU A 59 7.77 -5.67 -7.23
CA LEU A 59 8.54 -6.81 -6.73
C LEU A 59 7.77 -8.14 -6.87
N PRO A 60 8.47 -9.29 -6.96
CA PRO A 60 7.80 -10.58 -7.11
C PRO A 60 6.90 -10.94 -5.91
N GLY A 61 5.68 -11.43 -6.19
CA GLY A 61 4.80 -11.99 -5.16
C GLY A 61 5.23 -13.36 -4.61
N PRO A 62 4.54 -13.89 -3.59
CA PRO A 62 3.30 -13.36 -3.01
C PRO A 62 3.55 -12.23 -2.00
N ALA A 63 2.72 -11.18 -2.10
CA ALA A 63 2.74 -10.04 -1.19
C ALA A 63 1.40 -9.84 -0.47
N ILE A 64 1.45 -9.07 0.61
CA ILE A 64 0.29 -8.48 1.28
C ILE A 64 0.30 -6.99 0.99
N ALA A 65 -0.77 -6.43 0.39
CA ALA A 65 -0.92 -4.99 0.27
C ALA A 65 -1.80 -4.46 1.40
N LEU A 66 -1.37 -3.33 1.95
CA LEU A 66 -2.10 -2.52 2.90
C LEU A 66 -2.40 -1.19 2.22
N ILE A 67 -3.68 -0.85 2.07
CA ILE A 67 -4.11 0.40 1.46
C ILE A 67 -4.86 1.22 2.51
N GLY A 68 -4.21 2.27 3.01
CA GLY A 68 -4.80 3.20 3.96
C GLY A 68 -5.47 4.35 3.27
N THR A 69 -6.75 4.60 3.58
CA THR A 69 -7.50 5.77 3.10
C THR A 69 -8.32 6.37 4.22
N ASP A 70 -8.25 7.69 4.39
CA ASP A 70 -9.34 8.40 5.02
C ASP A 70 -10.47 8.62 4.00
N ARG A 71 -11.72 8.52 4.47
CA ARG A 71 -12.91 8.84 3.64
C ARG A 71 -13.44 10.24 3.98
N ALA A 72 -12.57 11.10 4.51
CA ALA A 72 -12.93 12.47 4.83
C ALA A 72 -13.14 13.27 3.54
N LYS A 73 -14.03 14.28 3.58
CA LYS A 73 -14.05 15.28 2.52
C LYS A 73 -12.70 15.99 2.52
N PRO A 74 -12.11 16.29 1.35
CA PRO A 74 -10.87 17.06 1.28
C PRO A 74 -11.00 18.32 2.11
N VAL A 75 -10.07 18.51 3.04
CA VAL A 75 -9.96 19.74 3.83
C VAL A 75 -9.27 20.82 3.00
N ALA A 76 -9.42 22.08 3.39
CA ALA A 76 -8.76 23.19 2.68
C ALA A 76 -7.22 23.16 2.79
N LEU A 77 -6.67 22.41 3.75
CA LEU A 77 -5.25 22.41 4.10
C LEU A 77 -4.68 20.99 4.11
N GLU A 78 -3.50 20.80 3.51
CA GLU A 78 -2.89 19.47 3.36
C GLU A 78 -2.47 18.83 4.68
N TYR A 79 -2.61 17.51 4.74
CA TYR A 79 -1.93 16.65 5.69
C TYR A 79 -0.54 16.28 5.15
N THR A 80 0.46 16.23 6.04
CA THR A 80 1.70 15.47 5.79
C THR A 80 1.65 14.23 6.66
N TYR A 81 2.02 13.07 6.12
CA TYR A 81 1.97 11.82 6.87
C TYR A 81 3.20 10.95 6.63
N ASP A 82 3.61 10.28 7.72
CA ASP A 82 4.64 9.26 7.72
C ASP A 82 4.01 7.96 8.21
N VAL A 83 4.08 6.91 7.40
CA VAL A 83 3.55 5.58 7.74
C VAL A 83 4.69 4.59 7.81
N THR A 84 4.82 3.90 8.94
CA THR A 84 5.77 2.81 9.15
C THR A 84 5.03 1.53 9.44
N VAL A 85 5.25 0.50 8.63
CA VAL A 85 4.68 -0.83 8.82
C VAL A 85 5.78 -1.79 9.23
N LEU A 86 5.73 -2.24 10.49
CA LEU A 86 6.58 -3.30 10.99
C LEU A 86 5.85 -4.63 10.82
N TRP A 87 6.54 -5.66 10.32
CA TRP A 87 5.92 -6.97 10.10
C TRP A 87 6.82 -8.11 10.53
N ARG A 88 6.19 -9.25 10.82
CA ARG A 88 6.84 -10.52 11.16
C ARG A 88 6.08 -11.68 10.56
N ASN A 89 6.77 -12.51 9.78
CA ASN A 89 6.30 -13.83 9.41
C ASN A 89 6.37 -14.73 10.66
N LEU A 90 5.22 -15.20 11.12
CA LEU A 90 5.10 -15.98 12.35
C LEU A 90 5.58 -17.42 12.19
N ARG A 91 5.71 -17.91 10.95
CA ARG A 91 6.25 -19.23 10.64
C ARG A 91 7.76 -19.24 10.56
N THR A 92 8.35 -18.29 9.82
CA THR A 92 9.80 -18.27 9.56
C THR A 92 10.58 -17.38 10.53
N GLY A 93 9.90 -16.51 11.27
CA GLY A 93 10.52 -15.49 12.11
C GLY A 93 11.05 -14.29 11.36
N ARG A 94 11.02 -14.28 10.01
CA ARG A 94 11.47 -13.15 9.18
C ARG A 94 10.71 -11.88 9.54
N THR A 95 11.42 -10.77 9.67
CA THR A 95 10.85 -9.45 9.95
C THR A 95 11.22 -8.45 8.88
N GLY A 96 10.49 -7.35 8.83
CA GLY A 96 10.87 -6.19 8.03
C GLY A 96 10.11 -4.94 8.44
N THR A 97 10.50 -3.83 7.85
CA THR A 97 9.86 -2.54 8.02
C THR A 97 9.71 -1.89 6.66
N VAL A 98 8.53 -1.32 6.39
CA VAL A 98 8.28 -0.51 5.19
C VAL A 98 7.89 0.89 5.65
N PHE A 99 8.47 1.91 5.02
CA PHE A 99 8.20 3.30 5.31
C PHE A 99 7.66 4.01 4.08
N VAL A 100 6.53 4.70 4.21
CA VAL A 100 5.91 5.46 3.15
C VAL A 100 5.55 6.85 3.67
N PRO A 101 6.27 7.90 3.23
CA PRO A 101 5.87 9.27 3.46
C PRO A 101 4.83 9.68 2.42
N GLY A 102 4.05 10.71 2.72
CA GLY A 102 3.20 11.33 1.74
C GLY A 102 2.55 12.62 2.22
N ARG A 103 1.78 13.20 1.32
CA ARG A 103 1.09 14.47 1.51
C ARG A 103 -0.18 14.51 0.67
N GLY A 104 -1.20 15.20 1.17
CA GLY A 104 -2.39 15.50 0.39
C GLY A 104 -3.51 16.09 1.23
N PHE A 105 -4.59 16.51 0.56
CA PHE A 105 -5.81 17.01 1.22
C PHE A 105 -6.64 15.90 1.91
N THR A 106 -6.24 14.66 1.70
CA THR A 106 -6.72 13.43 2.33
C THR A 106 -5.53 12.53 2.64
N VAL A 107 -5.66 11.67 3.64
CA VAL A 107 -4.65 10.67 3.97
C VAL A 107 -4.87 9.43 3.10
N LYS A 108 -3.97 9.19 2.15
CA LYS A 108 -3.98 8.00 1.30
C LYS A 108 -2.57 7.46 1.11
N TRP A 109 -2.35 6.19 1.40
CA TRP A 109 -1.07 5.53 1.23
C TRP A 109 -1.25 4.05 0.90
N GLN A 110 -0.21 3.44 0.33
CA GLN A 110 -0.14 2.01 0.08
C GLN A 110 1.21 1.46 0.51
N VAL A 111 1.20 0.26 1.10
CA VAL A 111 2.40 -0.49 1.48
C VAL A 111 2.23 -1.93 1.00
N ASP A 112 3.25 -2.45 0.32
CA ASP A 112 3.35 -3.87 -0.04
C ASP A 112 4.37 -4.56 0.89
N ILE A 113 3.99 -5.70 1.46
CA ILE A 113 4.82 -6.51 2.35
C ILE A 113 5.20 -7.79 1.62
N HIS A 114 6.48 -8.16 1.67
CA HIS A 114 7.06 -9.35 1.04
C HIS A 114 7.61 -10.35 2.07
N PRO A 115 6.75 -11.04 2.82
CA PRO A 115 7.15 -11.85 3.97
C PRO A 115 7.53 -13.29 3.58
N GLY A 116 7.35 -13.67 2.31
CA GLY A 116 7.26 -15.07 1.88
C GLY A 116 5.96 -15.71 2.37
N ARG A 117 5.77 -17.00 2.08
CA ARG A 117 4.53 -17.72 2.43
C ARG A 117 4.30 -17.82 3.94
N GLY A 118 3.04 -17.75 4.34
CA GLY A 118 2.59 -18.08 5.71
C GLY A 118 1.94 -16.92 6.47
N PRO A 119 1.61 -17.15 7.75
CA PRO A 119 0.94 -16.16 8.59
C PRO A 119 1.87 -15.00 8.96
N VAL A 120 1.36 -13.78 8.86
CA VAL A 120 2.12 -12.55 9.08
C VAL A 120 1.36 -11.68 10.07
N ALA A 121 2.05 -11.20 11.09
CA ALA A 121 1.57 -10.13 11.95
C ALA A 121 2.23 -8.82 11.55
N PHE A 122 1.48 -7.73 11.54
CA PHE A 122 2.00 -6.42 11.23
C PHE A 122 1.43 -5.35 12.17
N THR A 123 2.20 -4.29 12.37
CA THR A 123 1.83 -3.09 13.14
C THR A 123 2.10 -1.87 12.28
N ILE A 124 1.07 -1.07 12.10
CA ILE A 124 1.10 0.17 11.36
C ILE A 124 1.23 1.29 12.40
N LYS A 125 2.27 2.10 12.24
CA LYS A 125 2.49 3.32 13.02
C LYS A 125 2.34 4.49 12.07
N GLN A 126 1.52 5.45 12.44
CA GLN A 126 1.23 6.63 11.63
C GLN A 126 1.59 7.87 12.41
N LYS A 127 2.15 8.84 11.71
CA LYS A 127 2.37 10.19 12.20
C LYS A 127 1.73 11.15 11.20
N LEU A 128 0.74 11.92 11.64
CA LEU A 128 0.02 12.91 10.84
C LEU A 128 0.36 14.31 11.32
N GLY A 129 0.72 15.20 10.41
CA GLY A 129 0.99 16.61 10.69
C GLY A 129 0.07 17.54 9.90
N ALA A 130 -0.13 18.74 10.45
CA ALA A 130 -0.67 19.87 9.73
C ALA A 130 0.43 20.45 8.82
N LEU A 131 0.09 20.74 7.56
CA LEU A 131 0.97 21.39 6.57
C LEU A 131 2.20 20.59 6.11
N ALA A 132 2.74 21.12 5.01
CA ALA A 132 3.84 20.66 4.20
C ALA A 132 5.27 20.90 4.76
N PHE A 133 5.42 21.26 6.04
CA PHE A 133 6.74 21.58 6.59
C PHE A 133 7.38 20.38 7.29
N VAL A 134 8.70 20.21 7.13
CA VAL A 134 9.51 19.25 7.88
C VAL A 134 10.39 20.08 8.84
N PRO A 135 10.20 19.97 10.17
CA PRO A 135 9.33 19.01 10.87
C PRO A 135 7.84 19.33 10.75
N MET A 136 7.02 18.28 10.78
CA MET A 136 5.55 18.35 10.78
C MET A 136 5.03 19.28 11.89
N VAL A 137 4.03 20.12 11.56
CA VAL A 137 3.35 20.93 12.56
C VAL A 137 2.30 20.09 13.27
N ASN A 138 2.24 20.21 14.61
CA ASN A 138 1.28 19.49 15.47
C ASN A 138 1.17 17.97 15.19
N PRO A 139 2.28 17.20 15.27
CA PRO A 139 2.28 15.80 14.89
C PRO A 139 1.40 14.95 15.83
N GLN A 140 0.48 14.21 15.24
CA GLN A 140 -0.39 13.25 15.92
C GLN A 140 0.04 11.84 15.56
N TYR A 141 0.14 10.98 16.58
CA TYR A 141 0.63 9.62 16.42
C TYR A 141 -0.52 8.64 16.65
N SER A 142 -0.64 7.65 15.78
CA SER A 142 -1.58 6.54 15.95
C SER A 142 -0.91 5.22 15.60
N SER A 143 -1.48 4.13 16.12
CA SER A 143 -1.05 2.79 15.80
C SER A 143 -2.21 1.81 15.76
N CYS A 144 -2.11 0.83 14.88
CA CYS A 144 -3.03 -0.29 14.77
C CYS A 144 -2.25 -1.52 14.31
N SER A 145 -2.81 -2.71 14.54
CA SER A 145 -2.15 -3.97 14.20
C SER A 145 -3.12 -4.92 13.52
N GLY A 146 -2.58 -5.82 12.72
CA GLY A 146 -3.37 -6.81 11.99
C GLY A 146 -2.58 -8.09 11.73
N ARG A 147 -3.28 -9.06 11.16
CA ARG A 147 -2.71 -10.33 10.71
C ARG A 147 -3.32 -10.72 9.37
N ALA A 148 -2.50 -11.28 8.49
CA ALA A 148 -2.91 -11.84 7.21
C ALA A 148 -1.93 -12.95 6.79
N THR A 149 -2.35 -13.81 5.86
CA THR A 149 -1.51 -14.89 5.32
C THR A 149 -1.07 -14.54 3.91
N ALA A 150 0.23 -14.62 3.62
CA ALA A 150 0.81 -14.45 2.28
C ALA A 150 1.07 -15.80 1.59
#